data_AF-A0A1B6ILY1-F1
#
_entry.id   AF-A0A1B6ILY1-F1
#
_cell.length_a   1.000
_cell.length_b   1.000
_cell.length_c   1.000
_cell.angle_alpha   90.00
_cell.angle_beta   90.00
_cell.angle_gamma   90.00
#
_symmetry.space_group_name_H-M   'P 1'
#
loop_
_entity.id
_entity.type
_entity.pdbx_description
1 polymer ?
#
loop_
_entity_poly.entity_id
_entity_poly.type
_entity_poly.pdbx_seq_one_letter_code
_entity_poly.pdbx_strand_id
1 'polypeptide(L)'
;MSCNLITGMFQRLDKMRKQAFASVCLFGKDDDSTISGIWVWRGQSLAFSLSPDWQVDYESYDWKKLDPDSAETKALVQQYFSWTGKDKDGREFNQGKIFK
;
A
#
# COMPACT_ATOMS: atom_id res chain seq x y z
N MET A 1 10.31 12.78 5.16
CA MET A 1 11.28 11.70 4.86
C MET A 1 10.64 10.35 4.49
N SER A 2 9.40 10.09 4.89
CA SER A 2 8.67 8.83 4.69
C SER A 2 8.49 8.41 3.22
N CYS A 3 8.46 9.38 2.31
CA CYS A 3 8.35 9.17 0.86
C CYS A 3 9.56 8.44 0.23
N ASN A 4 10.77 8.64 0.80
CA ASN A 4 11.97 7.92 0.34
C ASN A 4 11.95 6.46 0.78
N LEU A 5 11.38 6.16 1.95
CA LEU A 5 11.23 4.81 2.47
C LEU A 5 10.36 3.95 1.53
N ILE A 6 9.21 4.48 1.11
CA ILE A 6 8.29 3.82 0.17
C ILE A 6 8.99 3.53 -1.17
N THR A 7 9.81 4.47 -1.65
CA THR A 7 10.58 4.29 -2.90
C THR A 7 11.62 3.19 -2.77
N GLY A 8 12.34 3.14 -1.66
CA GLY A 8 13.33 2.09 -1.39
C GLY A 8 12.68 0.71 -1.32
N MET A 9 11.49 0.62 -0.70
CA MET A 9 10.70 -0.60 -0.67
C MET A 9 10.26 -1.03 -2.09
N PHE A 10 9.81 -0.08 -2.92
CA PHE A 10 9.44 -0.37 -4.31
C PHE A 10 10.61 -0.86 -5.15
N GLN A 11 11.82 -0.33 -4.94
CA GLN A 11 13.02 -0.81 -5.61
C GLN A 11 13.38 -2.26 -5.21
N ARG A 12 13.25 -2.62 -3.94
CA ARG A 12 13.42 -4.01 -3.47
C ARG A 12 12.38 -4.95 -4.08
N LEU A 13 11.16 -4.45 -4.27
CA LEU A 13 10.04 -5.20 -4.83
C LEU A 13 9.97 -5.17 -6.37
N ASP A 14 10.90 -4.54 -7.09
CA ASP A 14 10.80 -4.33 -8.56
C ASP A 14 10.53 -5.61 -9.35
N LYS A 15 11.10 -6.75 -8.93
CA LYS A 15 10.82 -8.08 -9.53
C LYS A 15 9.35 -8.48 -9.42
N MET A 16 8.67 -8.06 -8.36
CA MET A 16 7.24 -8.28 -8.10
C MET A 16 6.34 -7.35 -8.93
N ARG A 17 6.82 -6.19 -9.43
CA ARG A 17 5.98 -5.22 -10.17
C ARG A 17 5.29 -5.81 -11.39
N LYS A 18 5.87 -6.85 -12.03
CA LYS A 18 5.26 -7.53 -13.18
C LYS A 18 3.99 -8.32 -12.83
N GLN A 19 3.79 -8.67 -11.56
CA GLN A 19 2.68 -9.47 -11.08
C GLN A 19 1.91 -8.79 -9.94
N ALA A 20 2.28 -7.57 -9.56
CA ALA A 20 1.71 -6.82 -8.46
C ALA A 20 1.56 -5.34 -8.80
N PHE A 21 0.47 -4.77 -8.31
CA PHE A 21 0.12 -3.37 -8.39
C PHE A 21 -0.21 -2.89 -6.98
N ALA A 22 0.20 -1.68 -6.62
CA ALA A 22 -0.22 -1.09 -5.36
C ALA A 22 -0.44 0.41 -5.48
N SER A 23 -1.40 0.93 -4.72
CA SER A 23 -1.57 2.37 -4.49
C SER A 23 -1.29 2.63 -3.02
N VAL A 24 -0.12 3.20 -2.73
CA VAL A 24 0.32 3.53 -1.38
C VAL A 24 0.21 5.03 -1.19
N CYS A 25 -0.54 5.44 -0.17
CA CYS A 25 -0.78 6.82 0.17
C CYS A 25 -0.14 7.14 1.53
N LEU A 26 0.51 8.29 1.59
CA LEU A 26 1.03 8.91 2.80
C LEU A 26 -0.02 9.92 3.28
N PHE A 27 -0.51 9.73 4.50
CA PHE A 27 -1.46 10.60 5.16
C PHE A 27 -0.80 11.29 6.35
N GLY A 28 -1.15 12.55 6.59
CA GLY A 28 -0.66 13.34 7.71
C GLY A 28 0.37 14.43 7.34
N LYS A 29 0.87 15.13 8.36
CA LYS A 29 1.85 16.22 8.25
C LYS A 29 3.19 15.79 8.85
N ASP A 30 4.25 16.59 8.63
CA ASP A 30 5.58 16.36 9.23
C ASP A 30 5.42 16.00 10.72
N ASP A 31 6.12 14.95 11.16
CA ASP A 31 6.07 14.28 12.47
C ASP A 31 4.97 13.21 12.71
N ASP A 32 3.73 13.38 12.22
CA ASP A 32 2.65 12.37 12.34
C ASP A 32 2.20 11.86 10.96
N SER A 33 3.06 11.03 10.36
CA SER A 33 2.84 10.45 9.03
C SER A 33 2.42 8.99 9.11
N THR A 34 1.26 8.65 8.57
CA THR A 34 0.80 7.26 8.41
C THR A 34 0.89 6.85 6.94
N ILE A 35 1.42 5.66 6.71
CA ILE A 35 1.45 5.04 5.38
C ILE A 35 0.32 4.02 5.34
N SER A 36 -0.60 4.20 4.40
CA SER A 36 -1.66 3.22 4.14
C SER A 36 -1.82 3.03 2.65
N GLY A 37 -2.09 1.81 2.22
CA GLY A 37 -2.15 1.51 0.80
C GLY A 37 -2.85 0.20 0.49
N ILE A 38 -3.34 0.12 -0.74
CA ILE A 38 -3.97 -1.08 -1.26
C ILE A 38 -3.00 -1.75 -2.21
N TRP A 39 -2.81 -3.04 -2.01
CA TRP A 39 -1.98 -3.88 -2.84
C TRP A 39 -2.83 -4.94 -3.51
N VAL A 40 -2.52 -5.20 -4.77
CA VAL A 40 -3.18 -6.17 -5.63
C VAL A 40 -2.08 -6.95 -6.33
N TRP A 41 -1.96 -8.24 -6.05
CA TRP A 41 -1.02 -9.11 -6.74
C TRP A 41 -1.69 -10.39 -7.18
N ARG A 42 -1.01 -11.12 -8.08
CA ARG A 42 -1.51 -12.38 -8.61
C ARG A 42 -1.24 -13.52 -7.63
N GLY A 43 -2.25 -13.93 -6.86
CA GLY A 43 -2.20 -15.07 -5.95
C GLY A 43 -3.18 -14.93 -4.79
N GLN A 44 -3.51 -16.04 -4.11
CA GLN A 44 -4.33 -16.00 -2.88
C GLN A 44 -3.51 -15.89 -1.59
N SER A 45 -2.20 -16.15 -1.67
CA SER A 45 -1.28 -16.09 -0.54
C SER A 45 -0.54 -14.75 -0.52
N LEU A 46 -0.07 -14.37 0.67
CA LEU A 46 0.79 -13.20 0.86
C LEU A 46 2.05 -13.33 -0.01
N ALA A 47 2.19 -12.41 -0.98
CA ALA A 47 3.32 -12.43 -1.91
C ALA A 47 4.66 -12.27 -1.18
N PHE A 48 4.66 -11.65 -0.01
CA PHE A 48 5.83 -11.43 0.84
C PHE A 48 6.36 -12.72 1.49
N SER A 49 5.54 -13.76 1.67
CA SER A 49 6.01 -15.07 2.16
C SER A 49 6.67 -15.92 1.07
N LEU A 50 6.57 -15.52 -0.20
CA LEU A 50 7.17 -16.28 -1.32
C LEU A 50 8.67 -16.03 -1.46
N SER A 51 9.22 -14.98 -0.84
CA SER A 51 10.65 -14.71 -0.88
C SER A 51 11.13 -14.01 0.40
N PRO A 52 12.15 -14.55 1.09
CA PRO A 52 12.71 -13.93 2.29
C PRO A 52 13.30 -12.54 2.02
N ASP A 53 13.69 -12.25 0.78
CA ASP A 53 14.16 -10.94 0.33
C ASP A 53 13.10 -9.84 0.42
N TRP A 54 11.81 -10.21 0.37
CA TRP A 54 10.66 -9.29 0.45
C TRP A 54 10.06 -9.19 1.85
N GLN A 55 10.52 -10.02 2.79
CA GLN A 55 10.00 -10.09 4.15
C GLN A 55 10.52 -8.97 5.06
N VAL A 56 11.63 -8.32 4.68
CA VAL A 56 12.35 -7.34 5.51
C VAL A 56 11.49 -6.12 5.89
N ASP A 57 10.67 -5.61 4.96
CA ASP A 57 9.77 -4.47 5.25
C ASP A 57 8.34 -4.92 5.54
N TYR A 58 7.97 -6.16 5.20
CA TYR A 58 6.61 -6.68 5.36
C TYR A 58 6.16 -6.65 6.83
N GLU A 59 7.05 -6.96 7.78
CA GLU A 59 6.73 -7.04 9.21
C GLU A 59 6.40 -5.69 9.85
N SER A 60 6.78 -4.57 9.21
CA SER A 60 6.47 -3.24 9.69
C SER A 60 5.06 -2.76 9.30
N TYR A 61 4.34 -3.51 8.47
CA TYR A 61 2.99 -3.17 8.01
C TYR A 61 1.98 -4.25 8.41
N ASP A 62 0.76 -3.84 8.74
CA ASP A 62 -0.34 -4.77 8.97
C ASP A 62 -1.00 -5.13 7.62
N TRP A 63 -1.10 -6.43 7.33
CA TRP A 63 -1.65 -6.92 6.08
C TRP A 63 -2.98 -7.62 6.32
N LYS A 64 -4.05 -6.96 5.90
CA LYS A 64 -5.39 -7.55 5.94
C LYS A 64 -5.83 -7.96 4.54
N LYS A 65 -6.20 -9.22 4.37
CA LYS A 65 -6.88 -9.68 3.16
C LYS A 65 -8.24 -9.00 3.08
N LEU A 66 -8.47 -8.27 2.01
CA LEU A 66 -9.72 -7.58 1.72
C LEU A 66 -10.52 -8.39 0.69
N ASP A 67 -11.82 -8.53 0.92
CA ASP A 67 -12.71 -9.24 0.00
C ASP A 67 -13.18 -8.30 -1.13
N PRO A 68 -12.94 -8.65 -2.41
CA PRO A 68 -13.32 -7.81 -3.54
C PRO A 68 -14.85 -7.68 -3.69
N ASP A 69 -15.63 -8.60 -3.12
CA ASP A 69 -17.10 -8.54 -3.13
C ASP A 69 -17.69 -7.58 -2.10
N SER A 70 -16.91 -7.17 -1.09
CA SER A 70 -17.40 -6.23 -0.09
C SER A 70 -17.55 -4.83 -0.69
N ALA A 71 -18.73 -4.24 -0.55
CA ALA A 71 -19.00 -2.87 -0.98
C ALA A 71 -18.07 -1.86 -0.28
N GLU A 72 -17.69 -2.13 0.98
CA GLU A 72 -16.75 -1.29 1.73
C GLU A 72 -15.34 -1.34 1.12
N THR A 73 -14.89 -2.51 0.69
CA THR A 73 -13.60 -2.69 0.01
C THR A 73 -13.58 -1.99 -1.35
N LYS A 74 -14.66 -2.09 -2.14
CA LYS A 74 -14.77 -1.37 -3.42
C LYS A 74 -14.70 0.14 -3.22
N ALA A 75 -15.39 0.67 -2.21
CA ALA A 75 -15.34 2.10 -1.88
C ALA A 75 -13.93 2.52 -1.44
N LEU A 76 -13.25 1.73 -0.60
CA LEU A 76 -11.85 1.94 -0.22
C LEU A 76 -10.93 1.93 -1.44
N VAL A 77 -11.00 0.91 -2.30
CA VAL A 77 -10.20 0.83 -3.54
C VAL A 77 -10.41 2.06 -4.40
N GLN A 78 -11.66 2.47 -4.59
CA GLN A 78 -11.98 3.65 -5.40
C GLN A 78 -11.42 4.94 -4.77
N GLN A 79 -11.49 5.09 -3.45
CA GLN A 79 -10.92 6.23 -2.72
C GLN A 79 -9.38 6.28 -2.81
N TYR A 80 -8.71 5.14 -2.59
CA TYR A 80 -7.25 5.02 -2.68
C TYR A 80 -6.72 5.10 -4.11
N PHE A 81 -7.51 4.77 -5.13
CA PHE A 81 -7.14 4.95 -6.54
C PHE A 81 -7.44 6.37 -7.04
N SER A 82 -8.47 7.01 -6.49
CA SER A 82 -8.85 8.38 -6.88
C SER A 82 -8.07 9.46 -6.12
N TRP A 83 -7.27 9.08 -5.12
CA TRP A 83 -6.50 9.97 -4.23
C TRP A 83 -7.32 11.09 -3.59
N THR A 84 -8.64 10.91 -3.52
CA THR A 84 -9.62 11.87 -3.03
C THR A 84 -10.22 11.44 -1.69
N GLY A 85 -9.87 10.25 -1.19
CA GLY A 85 -10.30 9.76 0.11
C GLY A 85 -9.47 10.35 1.26
N LYS A 86 -10.16 10.90 2.26
CA LYS A 86 -9.59 11.00 3.61
C LYS A 86 -9.42 9.58 4.16
N ASP A 87 -8.31 9.32 4.83
CA ASP A 87 -8.07 8.03 5.47
C ASP A 87 -9.17 7.71 6.51
N LYS A 88 -9.28 6.45 6.97
CA LYS A 88 -10.25 6.05 8.03
C LYS A 88 -10.08 6.88 9.31
N ASP A 89 -8.90 7.48 9.50
CA ASP A 89 -8.52 8.36 10.61
C ASP A 89 -8.73 9.87 10.33
N GLY A 90 -9.27 10.27 9.18
CA GLY A 90 -9.53 11.67 8.83
C GLY A 90 -8.28 12.50 8.49
N ARG A 91 -7.11 11.86 8.38
CA ARG A 91 -5.82 12.51 8.07
C ARG A 91 -5.78 13.00 6.62
N GLU A 92 -5.18 14.18 6.41
CA GLU A 92 -5.05 14.80 5.10
C GLU A 92 -4.11 13.97 4.20
N PHE A 93 -4.55 13.72 2.96
CA PHE A 93 -3.70 13.11 1.95
C PHE A 93 -2.52 14.04 1.66
N ASN A 94 -1.30 13.53 1.81
CA ASN A 94 -0.09 14.29 1.58
C ASN A 94 0.53 13.88 0.24
N GLN A 95 0.83 12.59 0.06
CA GLN A 95 1.45 12.07 -1.15
C GLN A 95 0.97 10.66 -1.50
N GLY A 96 0.76 10.40 -2.78
CA GLY A 96 0.44 9.06 -3.30
C GLY A 96 1.59 8.53 -4.15
N LYS A 97 1.87 7.23 -4.03
CA LYS A 97 2.77 6.50 -4.93
C LYS A 97 2.11 5.25 -5.46
N ILE A 98 2.26 5.05 -6.75
CA ILE A 98 1.79 3.85 -7.45
C ILE A 98 2.97 2.93 -7.64
N PHE A 99 2.78 1.68 -7.23
CA PHE A 99 3.60 0.55 -7.60
C PHE A 99 2.99 -0.11 -8.83
N LYS A 100 3.66 -0.02 -9.96
CA LYS A 100 3.34 -0.65 -11.25
C LYS A 100 4.66 -0.97 -11.91
#